data_AF-A0A2V7X9U3-F1
#
_entry.id   AF-A0A2V7X9U3-F1
#
_cell.length_a   1.000
_cell.length_b   1.000
_cell.length_c   1.000
_cell.angle_alpha   90.00
_cell.angle_beta   90.00
_cell.angle_gamma   90.00
#
_symmetry.space_group_name_H-M   'P 1'
#
loop_
_entity.id
_entity.type
_entity.pdbx_description
1 polymer ?
#
loop_
_entity_poly.entity_id
_entity_poly.type
_entity_poly.pdbx_seq_one_letter_code
_entity_poly.pdbx_strand_id
1 'polypeptide(L)' 'NIAEGKCHYSNRDFVRFLRHARGSLAEIETQVLIAQQRKYLNTETATNLSQKIDELGRILSGLINSLRDVDIKE' A
#
# COMPACT_ATOMS: atom_id res chain seq x y z
N ASN A 1 9.57 -0.50 -4.73
CA ASN A 1 8.24 0.11 -5.01
C ASN A 1 8.15 1.61 -4.71
N ILE A 2 7.84 2.12 -3.50
CA ILE A 2 7.58 3.58 -3.33
C ILE A 2 8.82 4.43 -3.66
N ALA A 3 9.94 4.19 -2.98
CA ALA A 3 11.17 4.97 -3.21
C ALA A 3 11.71 4.79 -4.64
N GLU A 4 11.71 3.55 -5.13
CA GLU A 4 12.07 3.20 -6.51
C GLU A 4 11.21 3.96 -7.53
N GLY A 5 9.89 3.96 -7.34
CA GLY A 5 8.93 4.71 -8.16
C GLY A 5 9.19 6.22 -8.17
N LYS A 6 9.57 6.78 -7.03
CA LYS A 6 9.85 8.20 -6.88
C LYS A 6 11.11 8.65 -7.64
N CYS A 7 12.03 7.73 -7.93
CA CYS A 7 13.23 7.99 -8.72
C CYS A 7 12.97 8.06 -10.24
N HIS A 8 11.76 7.74 -10.72
CA HIS A 8 11.41 7.79 -12.14
C HIS A 8 10.90 9.17 -12.58
N TYR A 9 10.94 9.42 -13.89
CA TYR A 9 10.77 10.74 -14.50
C TYR A 9 9.31 11.20 -14.66
N SER A 10 8.30 10.33 -14.53
CA SER A 10 6.89 10.67 -14.79
C SER A 10 5.94 10.23 -13.66
N ASN A 11 4.84 11.00 -13.48
CA ASN A 11 3.75 10.63 -12.58
C ASN A 11 3.15 9.28 -12.96
N ARG A 12 3.01 9.00 -14.25
CA ARG A 12 2.50 7.74 -14.78
C ARG A 12 3.34 6.54 -14.33
N ASP A 13 4.67 6.64 -14.44
CA ASP A 13 5.58 5.59 -13.98
C ASP A 13 5.51 5.46 -12.46
N PHE A 14 5.52 6.58 -11.72
CA PHE A 14 5.42 6.54 -10.27
C PHE A 14 4.13 5.84 -9.80
N VAL A 15 2.98 6.13 -10.44
CA VAL A 15 1.70 5.47 -10.17
C VAL A 15 1.78 3.95 -10.39
N ARG A 16 2.52 3.48 -11.41
CA ARG A 16 2.72 2.03 -11.63
C ARG A 16 3.43 1.40 -10.41
N PHE A 17 4.49 2.01 -9.92
CA PHE A 17 5.20 1.54 -8.74
C PHE A 17 4.37 1.63 -7.45
N LEU A 18 3.54 2.66 -7.30
CA LEU A 18 2.61 2.76 -6.17
C LEU A 18 1.53 1.66 -6.20
N ARG A 19 1.07 1.25 -7.39
CA ARG A 19 0.18 0.08 -7.53
C ARG A 19 0.88 -1.21 -7.10
N HIS A 20 2.16 -1.39 -7.42
CA HIS A 20 2.94 -2.52 -6.90
C HIS A 20 3.08 -2.47 -5.38
N ALA A 21 3.36 -1.30 -4.79
CA ALA A 21 3.39 -1.14 -3.33
C ALA A 21 2.06 -1.54 -2.68
N ARG A 22 0.93 -1.14 -3.29
CA ARG A 22 -0.40 -1.51 -2.82
C ARG A 22 -0.67 -3.02 -2.95
N GLY A 23 -0.23 -3.65 -4.03
CA GLY A 23 -0.30 -5.10 -4.20
C GLY A 23 0.43 -5.84 -3.09
N SER A 24 1.70 -5.46 -2.83
CA SER A 24 2.47 -6.03 -1.72
C SER A 24 1.81 -5.81 -0.36
N LEU A 25 1.16 -4.66 -0.14
CA LEU A 25 0.43 -4.40 1.10
C LEU A 25 -0.76 -5.36 1.29
N ALA A 26 -1.51 -5.66 0.23
CA ALA A 26 -2.62 -6.62 0.26
C ALA A 26 -2.14 -8.07 0.51
N GLU A 27 -0.95 -8.42 0.00
CA GLU A 27 -0.30 -9.70 0.33
C GLU A 27 0.04 -9.78 1.83
N ILE A 28 0.58 -8.71 2.42
CA ILE A 28 0.85 -8.65 3.86
C ILE A 28 -0.44 -8.74 4.68
N GLU A 29 -1.52 -8.07 4.28
CA GLU A 29 -2.84 -8.19 4.90
C GLU A 29 -3.30 -9.65 4.98
N THR A 30 -3.20 -10.35 3.85
CA THR A 30 -3.56 -11.78 3.77
C THR A 30 -2.67 -12.62 4.70
N GLN A 31 -1.36 -12.36 4.74
CA GLN A 31 -0.44 -13.08 5.61
C GLN A 31 -0.72 -12.83 7.10
N VAL A 32 -1.08 -11.60 7.50
CA VAL A 32 -1.46 -11.28 8.88
C VAL A 32 -2.73 -12.05 9.29
N LEU A 33 -3.73 -12.11 8.40
CA LEU A 33 -4.95 -12.89 8.65
C LEU A 33 -4.65 -14.38 8.83
N ILE A 34 -3.82 -14.96 7.96
CA ILE A 34 -3.41 -16.37 8.05
C ILE A 34 -2.62 -16.61 9.34
N ALA A 35 -1.67 -15.73 9.69
CA ALA A 35 -0.84 -15.86 10.88
C ALA A 35 -1.67 -15.77 12.17
N GLN A 36 -2.69 -14.90 12.21
CA GLN A 36 -3.64 -14.84 13.32
C GLN A 36 -4.46 -16.13 13.43
N GLN A 37 -4.99 -16.65 12.32
CA GLN A 37 -5.74 -17.93 12.30
C GLN A 37 -4.91 -19.11 12.78
N ARG A 38 -3.60 -19.12 12.45
CA ARG A 38 -2.65 -20.14 12.90
C ARG A 38 -2.09 -19.89 14.31
N LYS A 39 -2.56 -18.84 15.00
CA LYS A 39 -2.11 -18.43 16.34
C LYS A 39 -0.61 -18.11 16.41
N TYR A 40 0.00 -17.73 15.28
CA TYR A 40 1.37 -17.21 15.25
C TYR A 40 1.42 -15.75 15.70
N LEU A 41 0.30 -15.04 15.59
CA LEU A 41 0.08 -13.71 16.16
C LEU A 41 -1.05 -13.77 17.18
N ASN A 42 -0.88 -13.06 18.31
CA ASN A 42 -1.98 -12.81 19.22
C ASN A 42 -2.94 -11.74 18.65
N THR A 43 -4.16 -11.68 19.19
CA THR A 43 -5.21 -10.78 18.69
C THR A 43 -4.79 -9.31 18.71
N GLU A 44 -4.08 -8.87 19.75
CA GLU A 44 -3.62 -7.49 19.88
C GLU A 44 -2.62 -7.12 18.77
N THR A 45 -1.63 -7.99 18.54
CA THR A 45 -0.61 -7.79 17.50
C THR A 45 -1.25 -7.80 16.11
N ALA A 46 -2.15 -8.76 15.84
CA ALA A 46 -2.86 -8.83 14.56
C ALA A 46 -3.71 -7.57 14.33
N THR A 47 -4.43 -7.11 15.35
CA THR A 47 -5.25 -5.88 15.28
C THR A 47 -4.40 -4.65 14.99
N ASN A 48 -3.28 -4.49 15.70
CA ASN A 48 -2.35 -3.38 15.49
C ASN A 48 -1.74 -3.40 14.07
N LEU A 49 -1.43 -4.58 13.55
CA LEU A 49 -0.94 -4.73 12.17
C LEU A 49 -2.03 -4.38 11.15
N SER A 50 -3.26 -4.89 11.31
CA SER A 50 -4.37 -4.57 10.42
C SER A 50 -4.67 -3.07 10.37
N GLN A 51 -4.65 -2.38 11.51
CA GLN A 51 -4.83 -0.92 11.55
C GLN A 51 -3.76 -0.16 10.74
N LYS A 52 -2.49 -0.58 10.85
CA LYS A 52 -1.39 0.01 10.08
C LYS A 52 -1.51 -0.27 8.59
N ILE A 53 -1.96 -1.48 8.24
CA ILE A 53 -2.22 -1.88 6.85
C ILE A 53 -3.33 -1.02 6.25
N ASP A 54 -4.44 -0.85 6.96
CA ASP A 54 -5.57 -0.01 6.54
C ASP A 54 -5.15 1.46 6.36
N GLU A 55 -4.40 2.00 7.31
CA GLU A 55 -3.87 3.35 7.23
C GLU A 55 -2.96 3.53 6.00
N LEU A 56 -1.98 2.65 5.82
CA LEU A 56 -1.07 2.72 4.68
C LEU A 56 -1.82 2.53 3.35
N GLY A 57 -2.84 1.67 3.32
CA GLY A 57 -3.70 1.47 2.16
C GLY A 57 -4.45 2.75 1.76
N ARG A 58 -4.98 3.50 2.73
CA ARG A 58 -5.62 4.81 2.49
C ARG A 58 -4.61 5.84 1.99
N ILE A 59 -3.42 5.92 2.58
CA ILE A 59 -2.35 6.84 2.16
C ILE A 59 -1.94 6.56 0.71
N LEU A 60 -1.68 5.30 0.36
CA LEU A 60 -1.33 4.91 -1.00
C LEU A 60 -2.46 5.22 -2.00
N SER A 61 -3.71 5.00 -1.60
CA SER A 61 -4.88 5.35 -2.42
C SER A 61 -4.94 6.85 -2.72
N GLY A 62 -4.80 7.67 -1.67
CA GLY A 62 -4.82 9.13 -1.80
C GLY A 62 -3.71 9.63 -2.70
N LEU A 63 -2.48 9.12 -2.52
CA LEU A 63 -1.33 9.50 -3.34
C LEU A 63 -1.49 9.07 -4.81
N ILE A 64 -1.99 7.87 -5.08
CA ILE A 64 -2.26 7.41 -6.46
C ILE A 64 -3.28 8.33 -7.13
N ASN A 65 -4.32 8.75 -6.41
CA ASN A 65 -5.35 9.62 -6.96
C ASN A 65 -4.83 11.04 -7.21
N SER A 66 -4.07 11.62 -6.27
CA SER A 66 -3.53 12.97 -6.43
C SER A 66 -2.57 13.10 -7.62
N LEU A 67 -1.87 12.02 -7.99
CA LEU A 67 -0.95 12.01 -9.13
C LEU A 67 -1.66 11.86 -10.48
N ARG A 68 -2.88 11.31 -10.52
CA ARG A 68 -3.68 11.21 -11.76
C ARG A 68 -4.30 12.54 -12.17
N ASP A 69 -4.69 13.35 -11.19
CA ASP A 69 -5.33 14.65 -11.45
C ASP A 69 -4.35 15.70 -12.00
N VAL A 70 -3.04 15.48 -11.82
CA VAL A 70 -1.99 16.36 -12.35
C VAL A 70 -1.82 16.16 -13.86
N ASP A 71 -1.95 14.94 -14.37
CA ASP A 71 -1.78 14.64 -15.81
C ASP A 71 -2.96 15.07 -16.69
N ILE A 72 -4.12 15.48 -16.12
CA ILE A 72 -5.30 15.94 -16.88
C ILE A 72 -5.24 17.46 -17.12
N LYS A 73 -4.35 18.18 -16.43
CA LYS A 73 -4.24 19.65 -16.50
C LYS A 73 -3.12 20.16 -17.42
N GLU A 74 -2.38 19.27 -18.07
CA GLU A 74 -1.48 19.57 -19.19
C GLU A 74 -2.11 19.16 -20.52
#